data_AF-A0A355V007-F1
#
_entry.id   AF-A0A355V007-F1
#
_cell.length_a   1.000
_cell.length_b   1.000
_cell.length_c   1.000
_cell.angle_alpha   90.00
_cell.angle_beta   90.00
_cell.angle_gamma   90.00
#
_symmetry.space_group_name_H-M   'P 1'
#
loop_
_entity.id
_entity.type
_entity.pdbx_description
1 polymer ?
#
loop_
_entity_poly.entity_id
_entity_poly.type
_entity_poly.pdbx_seq_one_letter_code
_entity_poly.pdbx_strand_id
1 'polypeptide(L)'
;MIFSEMSPKQLKSMLWWTMKDSRNYDAIVCDGSVRSGKTMSMSIGFVLWSMRNFNNENFAFCGKTIDSLKRNVITPMQKWLEGIVKLKINLSKNYMDITMGGHTNRYYMFGGKDESSYQLIQGITLAGALLDEVVLMPRSFVEQTLARCSVTGSKFWFNCNPGNSLHWFYKEWVDDNSENAMQKNRLHLHLTMEDNYSLSDSV
;
A
#
# COMPACT_ATOMS: atom_id res chain seq x y z
N MET A 1 3.76 -19.34 -13.30
CA MET A 1 4.46 -18.36 -12.44
C MET A 1 3.52 -17.19 -12.25
N ILE A 2 3.22 -16.75 -11.02
CA ILE A 2 2.27 -15.64 -10.76
C ILE A 2 2.67 -14.32 -11.47
N PHE A 3 3.95 -14.20 -11.85
CA PHE A 3 4.53 -13.02 -12.48
C PHE A 3 4.59 -13.06 -14.01
N SER A 4 4.09 -14.11 -14.68
CA SER A 4 4.44 -14.34 -16.09
C SER A 4 3.91 -13.29 -17.08
N GLU A 5 2.91 -12.48 -16.72
CA GLU A 5 2.47 -11.33 -17.54
C GLU A 5 1.97 -10.19 -16.64
N MET A 6 2.86 -9.37 -16.08
CA MET A 6 2.47 -8.10 -15.44
C MET A 6 2.47 -6.97 -16.46
N SER A 7 1.44 -6.14 -16.45
CA SER A 7 1.39 -4.96 -17.31
C SER A 7 2.45 -3.92 -16.93
N PRO A 8 2.82 -3.01 -17.86
CA PRO A 8 3.73 -1.91 -17.54
C PRO A 8 3.31 -1.08 -16.33
N LYS A 9 1.99 -0.85 -16.13
CA LYS A 9 1.49 -0.13 -14.96
C LYS A 9 1.58 -0.94 -13.67
N GLN A 10 1.35 -2.25 -13.72
CA GLN A 10 1.55 -3.12 -12.55
C GLN A 10 3.04 -3.22 -12.17
N LEU A 11 3.94 -3.27 -13.16
CA LEU A 11 5.38 -3.22 -12.90
C LEU A 11 5.80 -1.86 -12.33
N LYS A 12 5.25 -0.77 -12.87
CA LYS A 12 5.49 0.58 -12.34
C LYS A 12 4.99 0.72 -10.91
N SER A 13 3.76 0.31 -10.60
CA SER A 13 3.21 0.39 -9.24
C SER A 13 4.01 -0.46 -8.25
N MET A 14 4.60 -1.57 -8.70
CA MET A 14 5.44 -2.43 -7.86
C MET A 14 6.85 -1.88 -7.64
N LEU A 15 7.50 -1.34 -8.68
CA LEU A 15 8.94 -1.07 -8.71
C LEU A 15 9.30 0.42 -8.81
N TRP A 16 8.33 1.34 -8.74
CA TRP A 16 8.56 2.78 -8.88
C TRP A 16 9.69 3.32 -7.99
N TRP A 17 9.87 2.76 -6.79
CA TRP A 17 10.88 3.13 -5.81
C TRP A 17 12.33 2.80 -6.23
N THR A 18 12.53 1.95 -7.24
CA THR A 18 13.86 1.63 -7.79
C THR A 18 14.08 2.20 -9.20
N MET A 19 13.01 2.54 -9.92
CA MET A 19 13.09 3.11 -11.27
C MET A 19 13.63 4.55 -11.28
N LYS A 20 14.51 4.87 -12.23
CA LYS A 20 15.22 6.16 -12.28
C LYS A 20 14.30 7.38 -12.32
N ASP A 21 13.18 7.27 -13.03
CA ASP A 21 12.21 8.33 -13.28
C ASP A 21 11.18 8.52 -12.15
N SER A 22 11.08 7.59 -11.19
CA SER A 22 10.08 7.66 -10.12
C SER A 22 10.60 7.44 -8.70
N ARG A 23 11.85 6.97 -8.51
CA ARG A 23 12.39 6.63 -7.18
C ARG A 23 12.42 7.79 -6.18
N ASN A 24 12.40 9.02 -6.68
CA ASN A 24 12.47 10.24 -5.90
C ASN A 24 11.11 10.71 -5.35
N TYR A 25 10.00 10.07 -5.71
CA TYR A 25 8.70 10.37 -5.10
C TYR A 25 8.65 9.84 -3.64
N ASP A 26 7.87 10.50 -2.80
CA ASP A 26 7.64 10.12 -1.40
C ASP A 26 6.38 9.26 -1.25
N ALA A 27 5.48 9.33 -2.23
CA ALA A 27 4.24 8.56 -2.23
C ALA A 27 3.91 7.99 -3.61
N ILE A 28 3.16 6.89 -3.62
CA ILE A 28 2.44 6.40 -4.80
C ILE A 28 0.95 6.32 -4.50
N VAL A 29 0.15 6.80 -5.45
CA VAL A 29 -1.31 6.70 -5.45
C VAL A 29 -1.70 5.88 -6.67
N CYS A 30 -2.32 4.72 -6.43
CA CYS A 30 -2.94 3.92 -7.47
C CYS A 30 -4.45 3.94 -7.30
N ASP A 31 -5.13 4.56 -8.25
CA ASP A 31 -6.59 4.50 -8.34
C ASP A 31 -7.03 3.64 -9.54
N GLY A 32 -8.35 3.54 -9.75
CA GLY A 32 -8.94 2.85 -10.89
C GLY A 32 -9.72 1.59 -10.54
N SER A 33 -10.02 0.75 -11.53
CA SER A 33 -11.10 -0.24 -11.43
C SER A 33 -10.81 -1.40 -10.47
N VAL A 34 -11.86 -2.04 -9.97
CA VAL A 34 -11.73 -3.36 -9.34
C VAL A 34 -11.07 -4.35 -10.31
N ARG A 35 -10.37 -5.35 -9.77
CA ARG A 35 -9.69 -6.40 -10.55
C ARG A 35 -8.58 -5.92 -11.51
N SER A 36 -8.08 -4.69 -11.40
CA SER A 36 -6.92 -4.21 -12.17
C SER A 36 -5.56 -4.76 -11.69
N GLY A 37 -5.53 -5.56 -10.63
CA GLY A 37 -4.30 -6.12 -10.05
C GLY A 37 -3.46 -5.12 -9.24
N LYS A 38 -4.00 -3.92 -8.97
CA LYS A 38 -3.35 -2.88 -8.15
C LYS A 38 -3.00 -3.35 -6.73
N THR A 39 -3.92 -4.01 -6.02
CA THR A 39 -3.68 -4.52 -4.65
C THR A 39 -2.50 -5.49 -4.61
N MET A 40 -2.42 -6.42 -5.57
CA MET A 40 -1.32 -7.38 -5.67
C MET A 40 0.01 -6.68 -5.95
N SER A 41 0.09 -5.90 -7.03
CA SER A 41 1.33 -5.23 -7.45
C SER A 41 1.88 -4.28 -6.37
N MET A 42 0.99 -3.51 -5.73
CA MET A 42 1.38 -2.62 -4.63
C MET A 42 1.80 -3.35 -3.36
N SER A 43 1.11 -4.44 -2.98
CA SER A 43 1.48 -5.20 -1.77
C SER A 43 2.85 -5.85 -1.92
N ILE A 44 3.13 -6.44 -3.09
CA ILE A 44 4.44 -6.99 -3.41
C ILE A 44 5.48 -5.87 -3.44
N GLY A 45 5.19 -4.76 -4.13
CA GLY A 45 6.09 -3.61 -4.22
C GLY A 45 6.47 -3.03 -2.87
N PHE A 46 5.49 -2.88 -1.98
CA PHE A 46 5.68 -2.39 -0.62
C PHE A 46 6.61 -3.29 0.18
N VAL A 47 6.39 -4.61 0.14
CA VAL A 47 7.26 -5.57 0.86
C VAL A 47 8.68 -5.61 0.27
N LEU A 48 8.82 -5.61 -1.05
CA LEU A 48 10.15 -5.59 -1.68
C LEU A 48 10.91 -4.31 -1.34
N TRP A 49 10.24 -3.16 -1.42
CA TRP A 49 10.81 -1.87 -1.05
C TRP A 49 11.25 -1.84 0.43
N SER A 50 10.36 -2.21 1.35
CA SER A 50 10.66 -2.16 2.79
C SER A 50 11.80 -3.09 3.16
N MET A 51 11.78 -4.33 2.63
CA MET A 51 12.83 -5.32 2.90
C MET A 51 14.17 -4.98 2.25
N ARG A 52 14.19 -4.21 1.16
CA ARG A 52 15.44 -3.77 0.51
C ARG A 52 16.09 -2.58 1.21
N ASN A 53 15.30 -1.70 1.82
CA ASN A 53 15.78 -0.40 2.31
C ASN A 53 15.86 -0.31 3.84
N PHE A 54 15.23 -1.24 4.57
CA PHE A 54 15.13 -1.18 6.03
C PHE A 54 15.38 -2.54 6.68
N ASN A 55 15.82 -2.51 7.94
CA ASN A 55 15.99 -3.70 8.76
C ASN A 55 15.65 -3.36 10.22
N ASN A 56 14.93 -4.26 10.91
CA ASN A 56 14.39 -4.07 12.26
C ASN A 56 13.47 -2.86 12.40
N GLU A 57 12.76 -2.49 11.32
CA GLU A 57 11.82 -1.38 11.31
C GLU A 57 10.35 -1.84 11.34
N ASN A 58 9.47 -0.91 11.69
CA ASN A 58 8.02 -1.13 11.74
C ASN A 58 7.32 -0.50 10.53
N PHE A 59 6.36 -1.21 9.97
CA PHE A 59 5.52 -0.77 8.84
C PHE A 59 4.04 -0.98 9.16
N ALA A 60 3.17 -0.33 8.40
CA ALA A 60 1.73 -0.49 8.53
C ALA A 60 1.07 -0.96 7.23
N PHE A 61 0.20 -1.95 7.36
CA PHE A 61 -0.89 -2.19 6.42
C PHE A 61 -2.18 -1.68 7.06
N CYS A 62 -2.88 -0.78 6.37
CA CYS A 62 -4.14 -0.21 6.81
C CYS A 62 -5.24 -0.55 5.81
N GLY A 63 -6.44 -0.83 6.31
CA GLY A 63 -7.64 -0.96 5.48
C GLY A 63 -8.88 -0.49 6.24
N LYS A 64 -10.06 -0.54 5.62
CA LYS A 64 -11.32 -0.15 6.28
C LYS A 64 -11.54 -0.89 7.60
N THR A 65 -11.35 -2.22 7.59
CA THR A 65 -11.38 -3.06 8.80
C THR A 65 -10.21 -4.04 8.77
N ILE A 66 -9.75 -4.48 9.93
CA ILE A 66 -8.70 -5.51 10.04
C ILE A 66 -9.11 -6.78 9.29
N ASP A 67 -10.37 -7.19 9.37
CA ASP A 67 -10.85 -8.40 8.68
C ASP A 67 -10.84 -8.26 7.15
N SER A 68 -11.27 -7.10 6.64
CA SER A 68 -11.19 -6.82 5.20
C SER A 68 -9.73 -6.82 4.70
N LEU A 69 -8.83 -6.21 5.47
CA LEU A 69 -7.40 -6.17 5.18
C LEU A 69 -6.79 -7.58 5.18
N LYS A 70 -7.11 -8.40 6.18
CA LYS A 70 -6.66 -9.79 6.27
C LYS A 70 -7.10 -10.62 5.07
N ARG A 71 -8.36 -10.46 4.65
CA ARG A 71 -8.94 -11.21 3.53
C ARG A 71 -8.41 -10.75 2.17
N ASN A 72 -8.31 -9.45 1.95
CA ASN A 72 -8.03 -8.87 0.63
C ASN A 72 -6.53 -8.73 0.36
N VAL A 73 -5.72 -8.54 1.40
CA VAL A 73 -4.28 -8.25 1.29
C VAL A 73 -3.45 -9.36 1.92
N ILE A 74 -3.57 -9.57 3.24
CA ILE A 74 -2.60 -10.41 3.99
C ILE A 74 -2.68 -11.88 3.57
N THR A 75 -3.88 -12.44 3.44
CA THR A 75 -4.06 -13.86 3.09
C THR A 75 -3.56 -14.15 1.66
N PRO A 76 -3.97 -13.40 0.63
CA PRO A 76 -3.46 -13.60 -0.73
C PRO A 76 -1.95 -13.34 -0.86
N MET A 77 -1.42 -12.35 -0.14
CA MET A 77 -0.01 -11.98 -0.18
C MET A 77 0.94 -13.11 0.23
N GLN A 78 0.50 -14.05 1.08
CA GLN A 78 1.26 -15.26 1.38
C GLN A 78 1.60 -16.06 0.12
N LYS A 79 0.65 -16.17 -0.80
CA LYS A 79 0.84 -16.85 -2.09
C LYS A 79 1.68 -16.01 -3.05
N TRP A 80 1.47 -14.69 -3.05
CA TRP A 80 2.21 -13.79 -3.95
C TRP A 80 3.70 -13.68 -3.63
N LEU A 81 4.06 -13.83 -2.36
CA LEU A 81 5.44 -13.74 -1.88
C LEU A 81 6.06 -15.11 -1.55
N GLU A 82 5.38 -16.19 -1.89
CA GLU A 82 5.86 -17.55 -1.69
C GLU A 82 7.19 -17.76 -2.42
N GLY A 83 8.19 -18.29 -1.71
CA GLY A 83 9.54 -18.47 -2.23
C GLY A 83 10.39 -17.20 -2.33
N ILE A 84 9.81 -16.02 -2.08
CA ILE A 84 10.52 -14.72 -2.10
C ILE A 84 10.91 -14.31 -0.68
N VAL A 85 9.97 -14.43 0.27
CA VAL A 85 10.16 -14.02 1.67
C VAL A 85 9.66 -15.10 2.63
N LYS A 86 10.14 -15.06 3.87
CA LYS A 86 9.58 -15.85 4.97
C LYS A 86 8.60 -14.99 5.77
N LEU A 87 7.35 -15.44 5.89
CA LEU A 87 6.30 -14.76 6.63
C LEU A 87 6.02 -15.47 7.96
N LYS A 88 5.93 -14.71 9.05
CA LYS A 88 5.43 -15.19 10.35
C LYS A 88 4.29 -14.28 10.81
N ILE A 89 3.05 -14.76 10.65
CA ILE A 89 1.84 -13.97 10.88
C ILE A 89 1.28 -14.24 12.28
N ASN A 90 0.94 -13.18 13.01
CA ASN A 90 0.22 -13.23 14.27
C ASN A 90 -1.15 -12.55 14.13
N LEU A 91 -2.17 -13.33 13.78
CA LEU A 91 -3.51 -12.81 13.50
C LEU A 91 -4.23 -12.26 14.73
N SER A 92 -3.95 -12.77 15.93
CA SER A 92 -4.61 -12.29 17.16
C SER A 92 -4.04 -10.95 17.62
N LYS A 93 -2.73 -10.74 17.41
CA LYS A 93 -2.05 -9.48 17.72
C LYS A 93 -1.97 -8.52 16.54
N ASN A 94 -2.56 -8.87 15.39
CA ASN A 94 -2.64 -8.03 14.20
C ASN A 94 -1.27 -7.51 13.71
N TYR A 95 -0.27 -8.39 13.66
CA TYR A 95 1.02 -8.08 13.01
C TYR A 95 1.59 -9.29 12.30
N MET A 96 2.60 -9.08 11.47
CA MET A 96 3.45 -10.12 10.90
C MET A 96 4.91 -9.68 10.86
N ASP A 97 5.82 -10.63 10.97
CA ASP A 97 7.24 -10.42 10.72
C ASP A 97 7.58 -10.99 9.33
N ILE A 98 8.28 -10.22 8.50
CA ILE A 98 8.74 -10.64 7.17
C ILE A 98 10.26 -10.66 7.17
N THR A 99 10.84 -11.77 6.74
CA THR A 99 12.30 -11.95 6.61
C THR A 99 12.69 -12.19 5.16
N MET A 100 13.71 -11.47 4.67
CA MET A 100 14.27 -11.58 3.32
C MET A 100 15.75 -11.24 3.37
N GLY A 101 16.62 -12.12 2.83
CA GLY A 101 18.06 -11.85 2.77
C GLY A 101 18.74 -11.61 4.13
N GLY A 102 18.23 -12.21 5.21
CA GLY A 102 18.76 -12.01 6.57
C GLY A 102 18.23 -10.76 7.30
N HIS A 103 17.49 -9.88 6.62
CA HIS A 103 16.81 -8.74 7.22
C HIS A 103 15.40 -9.14 7.68
N THR A 104 14.92 -8.56 8.78
CA THR A 104 13.56 -8.76 9.27
C THR A 104 12.93 -7.43 9.63
N ASN A 105 11.72 -7.19 9.13
CA ASN A 105 10.89 -6.04 9.50
C ASN A 105 9.55 -6.52 10.03
N ARG A 106 8.90 -5.67 10.84
CA ARG A 106 7.56 -5.94 11.41
C ARG A 106 6.51 -5.10 10.71
N TYR A 107 5.35 -5.69 10.46
CA TYR A 107 4.23 -5.05 9.77
C TYR A 107 2.98 -5.20 10.61
N TYR A 108 2.45 -4.08 11.09
CA TYR A 108 1.21 -4.00 11.85
C TYR A 108 0.00 -3.87 10.93
N MET A 109 -1.12 -4.43 11.33
CA MET A 109 -2.39 -4.41 10.61
C MET A 109 -3.36 -3.51 11.36
N PHE A 110 -3.79 -2.41 10.73
CA PHE A 110 -4.75 -1.47 11.31
C PHE A 110 -6.04 -1.42 10.49
N GLY A 111 -7.16 -1.23 11.17
CA GLY A 111 -8.46 -0.99 10.55
C GLY A 111 -8.91 0.43 10.86
N GLY A 112 -9.15 1.26 9.86
CA GLY A 112 -9.64 2.63 10.04
C GLY A 112 -11.16 2.72 9.98
N LYS A 113 -11.89 1.95 10.81
CA LYS A 113 -13.37 1.92 10.75
C LYS A 113 -14.01 3.06 11.54
N ASP A 114 -13.37 3.48 12.61
CA ASP A 114 -13.84 4.50 13.54
C ASP A 114 -12.67 5.27 14.14
N GLU A 115 -12.95 6.40 14.78
CA GLU A 115 -11.90 7.22 15.38
C GLU A 115 -11.15 6.45 16.46
N SER A 116 -11.77 5.52 17.21
CA SER A 116 -11.10 4.76 18.28
C SER A 116 -9.88 3.97 17.80
N SER A 117 -9.85 3.64 16.50
CA SER A 117 -8.74 2.99 15.83
C SER A 117 -7.44 3.82 15.83
N TYR A 118 -7.52 5.14 16.09
CA TYR A 118 -6.35 6.01 16.24
C TYR A 118 -5.50 5.63 17.45
N GLN A 119 -6.09 5.11 18.52
CA GLN A 119 -5.36 4.81 19.76
C GLN A 119 -4.29 3.74 19.53
N LEU A 120 -4.53 2.83 18.58
CA LEU A 120 -3.60 1.75 18.23
C LEU A 120 -2.42 2.24 17.39
N ILE A 121 -2.58 3.34 16.65
CA ILE A 121 -1.49 3.96 15.88
C ILE A 121 -0.81 5.09 16.64
N GLN A 122 -1.40 5.56 17.73
CA GLN A 122 -0.78 6.55 18.59
C GLN A 122 0.45 5.95 19.28
N GLY A 123 1.61 6.59 19.10
CA GLY A 123 2.86 6.20 19.77
C GLY A 123 3.72 5.18 19.02
N ILE A 124 3.26 4.61 17.90
CA ILE A 124 4.11 3.80 17.04
C ILE A 124 4.97 4.68 16.13
N THR A 125 6.21 4.28 15.89
CA THR A 125 7.09 4.86 14.86
C THR A 125 7.09 3.92 13.66
N LEU A 126 6.81 4.44 12.47
CA LEU A 126 6.72 3.69 11.22
C LEU A 126 7.78 4.16 10.22
N ALA A 127 8.29 3.22 9.43
CA ALA A 127 9.14 3.47 8.27
C ALA A 127 8.36 3.48 6.95
N GLY A 128 7.06 3.24 6.97
CA GLY A 128 6.19 3.36 5.80
C GLY A 128 4.82 2.74 6.05
N ALA A 129 3.86 3.12 5.21
CA ALA A 129 2.48 2.64 5.31
C ALA A 129 1.87 2.36 3.94
N LEU A 130 1.14 1.24 3.85
CA LEU A 130 0.24 0.92 2.75
C LEU A 130 -1.21 1.02 3.23
N LEU A 131 -1.99 1.85 2.56
CA LEU A 131 -3.40 2.10 2.84
C LEU A 131 -4.26 1.55 1.70
N ASP A 132 -4.88 0.40 1.93
CA ASP A 132 -5.76 -0.29 1.00
C ASP A 132 -7.20 0.22 1.12
N GLU A 133 -7.84 0.49 -0.03
CA GLU A 133 -9.16 1.13 -0.11
C GLU A 133 -9.25 2.43 0.70
N VAL A 134 -8.24 3.30 0.57
CA VAL A 134 -8.07 4.49 1.44
C VAL A 134 -9.25 5.45 1.47
N VAL A 135 -10.04 5.50 0.40
CA VAL A 135 -11.29 6.28 0.33
C VAL A 135 -12.36 5.81 1.33
N LEU A 136 -12.24 4.62 1.91
CA LEU A 136 -13.16 4.08 2.90
C LEU A 136 -12.72 4.37 4.35
N MET A 137 -11.57 5.01 4.54
CA MET A 137 -11.02 5.37 5.84
C MET A 137 -11.27 6.86 6.16
N PRO A 138 -11.53 7.22 7.43
CA PRO A 138 -11.59 8.62 7.85
C PRO A 138 -10.29 9.35 7.55
N ARG A 139 -10.39 10.61 7.10
CA ARG A 139 -9.23 11.49 6.86
C ARG A 139 -8.29 11.55 8.06
N SER A 140 -8.85 11.71 9.26
CA SER A 140 -8.09 11.80 10.51
C SER A 140 -7.22 10.57 10.75
N PHE A 141 -7.74 9.36 10.48
CA PHE A 141 -6.97 8.12 10.60
C PHE A 141 -5.80 8.08 9.60
N VAL A 142 -6.04 8.49 8.35
CA VAL A 142 -5.01 8.54 7.31
C VAL A 142 -3.92 9.54 7.70
N GLU A 143 -4.27 10.78 8.01
CA GLU A 143 -3.31 11.83 8.39
C GLU A 143 -2.47 11.43 9.62
N GLN A 144 -3.09 10.81 10.63
CA GLN A 144 -2.36 10.31 11.78
C GLN A 144 -1.41 9.16 11.43
N THR A 145 -1.82 8.25 10.53
CA THR A 145 -0.94 7.18 10.03
C THR A 145 0.30 7.76 9.36
N LEU A 146 0.13 8.77 8.49
CA LEU A 146 1.23 9.43 7.80
C LEU A 146 2.15 10.16 8.79
N ALA A 147 1.58 10.82 9.81
CA ALA A 147 2.36 11.48 10.85
C ALA A 147 3.22 10.54 11.70
N ARG A 148 2.92 9.22 11.72
CA ARG A 148 3.77 8.21 12.38
C ARG A 148 4.91 7.71 11.51
N CYS A 149 4.91 8.02 10.23
CA CYS A 149 5.95 7.60 9.29
C CYS A 149 7.19 8.52 9.35
N SER A 150 7.84 8.58 10.51
CA SER A 150 8.93 9.52 10.80
C SER A 150 10.34 8.99 10.51
N VAL A 151 10.51 7.70 10.22
CA VAL A 151 11.83 7.15 9.86
C VAL A 151 12.26 7.71 8.51
N THR A 152 13.52 8.17 8.42
CA THR A 152 14.09 8.72 7.18
C THR A 152 13.95 7.74 6.02
N GLY A 153 13.46 8.25 4.89
CA GLY A 153 13.23 7.45 3.68
C GLY A 153 11.88 6.75 3.64
N SER A 154 10.98 7.04 4.60
CA SER A 154 9.62 6.51 4.59
C SER A 154 8.87 6.87 3.32
N LYS A 155 7.98 5.96 2.89
CA LYS A 155 7.14 6.13 1.70
C LYS A 155 5.69 5.76 1.98
N PHE A 156 4.78 6.44 1.30
CA PHE A 156 3.34 6.23 1.41
C PHE A 156 2.79 5.51 0.19
N TRP A 157 1.94 4.52 0.43
CA TRP A 157 1.37 3.68 -0.62
C TRP A 157 -0.14 3.69 -0.49
N PHE A 158 -0.84 4.28 -1.46
CA PHE A 158 -2.29 4.42 -1.42
C PHE A 158 -2.94 3.66 -2.56
N ASN A 159 -3.89 2.80 -2.21
CA ASN A 159 -4.72 2.09 -3.17
C ASN A 159 -6.19 2.48 -2.98
N CYS A 160 -6.90 2.81 -4.06
CA CYS A 160 -8.35 3.02 -4.00
C CYS A 160 -9.08 2.69 -5.30
N ASN A 161 -10.39 2.47 -5.18
CA ASN A 161 -11.29 2.63 -6.33
C ASN A 161 -11.73 4.11 -6.38
N PRO A 162 -11.88 4.73 -7.57
CA PRO A 162 -12.29 6.12 -7.69
C PRO A 162 -13.63 6.35 -6.98
N GLY A 163 -13.66 7.38 -6.13
CA GLY A 163 -14.87 7.85 -5.46
C GLY A 163 -15.42 9.11 -6.12
N ASN A 164 -16.33 9.78 -5.42
CA ASN A 164 -16.84 11.11 -5.81
C ASN A 164 -15.67 12.12 -5.90
N SER A 165 -15.65 13.00 -6.92
CA SER A 165 -14.66 14.08 -7.07
C SER A 165 -14.66 15.09 -5.92
N LEU A 166 -15.74 15.16 -5.14
CA LEU A 166 -15.83 15.96 -3.93
C LEU A 166 -15.13 15.31 -2.71
N HIS A 167 -14.74 14.04 -2.81
CA HIS A 167 -14.12 13.31 -1.70
C HIS A 167 -12.76 13.93 -1.32
N TRP A 168 -12.48 13.99 -0.02
CA TRP A 168 -11.27 14.61 0.51
C TRP A 168 -9.99 13.99 -0.09
N PHE A 169 -9.94 12.65 -0.18
CA PHE A 169 -8.77 11.94 -0.71
C PHE A 169 -8.56 12.25 -2.19
N TYR A 170 -9.63 12.42 -2.97
CA TYR A 170 -9.52 12.78 -4.38
C TYR A 170 -8.85 14.14 -4.53
N LYS A 171 -9.35 15.16 -3.82
CA LYS A 171 -8.80 16.51 -3.84
C LYS A 171 -7.37 16.59 -3.29
N GLU A 172 -6.97 15.71 -2.38
CA GLU A 172 -5.66 15.82 -1.72
C GLU A 172 -4.55 14.97 -2.34
N TRP A 173 -4.92 13.86 -2.99
CA TRP A 173 -3.95 12.86 -3.43
C TRP A 173 -4.18 12.38 -4.86
N VAL A 174 -5.35 12.56 -5.46
CA VAL A 174 -5.65 12.02 -6.80
C VAL A 174 -5.65 13.12 -7.85
N ASP A 175 -6.43 14.18 -7.67
CA ASP A 175 -6.64 15.24 -8.65
C ASP A 175 -5.34 15.97 -9.00
N ASP A 176 -4.80 15.69 -10.19
CA ASP A 176 -3.55 16.29 -10.66
C ASP A 176 -3.63 17.81 -10.85
N ASN A 177 -4.84 18.38 -10.88
CA ASN A 177 -5.07 19.82 -10.96
C ASN A 177 -5.34 20.47 -9.60
N SER A 178 -5.45 19.68 -8.54
CA SER A 178 -5.65 20.22 -7.20
C SER A 178 -4.34 20.73 -6.61
N GLU A 179 -4.36 21.95 -6.07
CA GLU A 179 -3.23 22.57 -5.38
C GLU A 179 -2.65 21.66 -4.30
N ASN A 180 -3.49 20.99 -3.52
CA ASN A 180 -3.05 20.08 -2.46
C ASN A 180 -2.23 18.91 -3.01
N ALA A 181 -2.67 18.33 -4.12
CA ALA A 181 -2.05 17.15 -4.70
C ALA A 181 -0.74 17.51 -5.42
N MET A 182 -0.69 18.66 -6.09
CA MET A 182 0.51 19.20 -6.74
C MET A 182 1.64 19.51 -5.75
N GLN A 183 1.29 19.89 -4.52
CA GLN A 183 2.27 20.12 -3.44
C GLN A 183 2.82 18.81 -2.82
N LYS A 184 2.20 17.66 -3.10
CA LYS A 184 2.72 16.35 -2.68
C LYS A 184 3.71 15.84 -3.72
N ASN A 185 4.91 15.47 -3.28
CA ASN A 185 5.87 14.74 -4.09
C ASN A 185 5.41 13.28 -4.28
N ARG A 186 4.38 13.07 -5.10
CA ARG A 186 3.71 11.78 -5.30
C ARG A 186 3.72 11.33 -6.77
N LEU A 187 3.77 10.02 -6.98
CA LEU A 187 3.46 9.38 -8.24
C LEU A 187 1.97 9.00 -8.28
N HIS A 188 1.24 9.42 -9.30
CA HIS A 188 -0.15 9.02 -9.53
C HIS A 188 -0.22 8.05 -10.72
N LEU A 189 -0.84 6.88 -10.54
CA LEU A 189 -1.09 5.89 -11.60
C LEU A 189 -2.56 5.45 -11.60
N HIS A 190 -3.22 5.58 -12.75
CA HIS A 190 -4.58 5.06 -12.94
C HIS A 190 -4.56 3.67 -13.58
N LEU A 191 -5.06 2.64 -12.87
CA LEU A 191 -5.08 1.24 -13.34
C LEU A 191 -6.50 0.77 -13.68
N THR A 192 -6.69 0.26 -14.89
CA THR A 192 -7.96 -0.30 -15.37
C THR A 192 -7.88 -1.84 -15.46
N MET A 193 -8.97 -2.52 -15.83
CA MET A 193 -8.95 -3.98 -16.01
C MET A 193 -8.05 -4.42 -17.16
N GLU A 194 -7.86 -3.58 -18.18
CA GLU A 194 -6.93 -3.81 -19.29
C GLU A 194 -5.48 -3.93 -18.80
N ASP A 195 -5.16 -3.33 -17.65
CA ASP A 195 -3.84 -3.45 -17.04
C ASP A 195 -3.65 -4.79 -16.29
N ASN A 196 -4.64 -5.70 -16.31
CA ASN A 196 -4.56 -7.01 -15.69
C ASN A 196 -4.56 -8.16 -16.70
N TYR A 197 -3.38 -8.51 -17.20
CA TYR A 197 -3.19 -9.59 -18.18
C TYR A 197 -3.48 -10.99 -17.62
N SER A 198 -3.74 -11.12 -16.31
CA SER A 198 -4.20 -12.40 -15.74
C SER A 198 -5.70 -12.66 -15.94
N LEU A 199 -6.46 -11.69 -16.44
CA LEU A 199 -7.86 -11.86 -16.78
C LEU A 199 -7.95 -12.52 -18.16
N SER A 200 -8.68 -13.64 -18.25
CA SER A 200 -9.07 -14.20 -19.54
C SER A 200 -10.09 -13.30 -20.22
N ASP A 201 -10.10 -13.25 -21.56
CA ASP A 201 -11.04 -12.46 -22.38
C ASP A 201 -12.53 -12.72 -22.08
N SER A 202 -12.85 -13.79 -21.36
CA SER A 202 -14.21 -14.16 -20.94
C SER A 202 -14.70 -13.46 -19.65
N VAL A 203 -13.99 -12.44 -19.15
CA VAL A 203 -14.35 -11.66 -17.96
C VAL A 203 -14.71 -10.23 -18.34
#